data_AF-A0A1B8P5K5-F1
#
_entry.id   AF-A0A1B8P5K5-F1
#
_cell.length_a   1.000
_cell.length_b   1.000
_cell.length_c   1.000
_cell.angle_alpha   90.00
_cell.angle_beta   90.00
_cell.angle_gamma   90.00
#
_symmetry.space_group_name_H-M   'P 1'
#
loop_
_entity.id
_entity.type
_entity.pdbx_description
1 polymer ?
#
loop_
_entity_poly.entity_id
_entity_poly.type
_entity_poly.pdbx_seq_one_letter_code
_entity_poly.pdbx_strand_id
1 'polypeptide(L)'
;MLWHTPDSSPWFITTLLGIGLGGLFPLSLIVSMDHHPDAQRAGDITAIAQGAGYSLGALTPLIAGVIRDQFGGFEWAWAGLAGTTLLMALIALRFDPRRFSTVIRD
;
A
#
# COMPACT_ATOMS: atom_id res chain seq x y z
N MET A 1 27.06 1.83 10.10
CA MET A 1 27.41 3.28 10.03
C MET A 1 26.76 3.99 8.83
N LEU A 2 25.53 3.62 8.39
CA LEU A 2 24.85 4.24 7.23
C LEU A 2 23.62 5.07 7.60
N TRP A 3 23.39 5.35 8.89
CA TRP A 3 22.21 6.09 9.36
C TRP A 3 22.49 7.52 9.82
N HIS A 4 23.76 7.93 9.91
CA HIS A 4 24.16 9.20 10.53
C HIS A 4 24.29 10.40 9.58
N THR A 5 23.94 10.27 8.30
CA THR A 5 23.94 11.41 7.37
C THR A 5 22.55 11.61 6.76
N PRO A 6 21.64 12.33 7.44
CA PRO A 6 20.29 12.58 6.95
C PRO A 6 20.18 13.80 6.00
N ASP A 7 21.26 14.21 5.34
CA ASP A 7 21.24 15.33 4.38
C ASP A 7 20.94 14.88 2.93
N SER A 8 20.39 13.67 2.78
CA SER A 8 19.83 13.23 1.50
C SER A 8 18.50 13.96 1.30
N SER A 9 18.52 15.04 0.50
CA SER A 9 17.38 15.91 0.15
C SER A 9 16.02 15.34 0.60
N PRO A 10 15.52 15.71 1.80
CA PRO A 10 14.31 15.11 2.36
C PRO A 10 13.10 15.30 1.43
N TRP A 11 13.14 16.40 0.65
CA TRP A 11 12.19 16.71 -0.41
C TRP A 11 12.15 15.65 -1.50
N PHE A 12 13.29 15.10 -1.92
CA PHE A 12 13.32 14.08 -2.97
C PHE A 12 12.59 12.80 -2.53
N ILE A 13 12.91 12.30 -1.33
CA ILE A 13 12.32 11.08 -0.79
C ILE A 13 10.83 11.28 -0.50
N THR A 14 10.45 12.39 0.14
CA THR A 14 9.03 12.70 0.40
C THR A 14 8.23 12.95 -0.88
N THR A 15 8.83 13.55 -1.91
CA THR A 15 8.17 13.72 -3.21
C THR A 15 7.95 12.36 -3.88
N LEU A 16 8.96 11.48 -3.88
CA LEU A 16 8.83 10.15 -4.47
C LEU A 16 7.75 9.32 -3.75
N LEU A 17 7.74 9.36 -2.41
CA LEU A 17 6.68 8.76 -1.60
C LEU A 17 5.32 9.38 -1.89
N GLY A 18 5.25 10.70 -2.02
CA GLY A 18 4.02 11.44 -2.32
C GLY A 18 3.45 11.09 -3.69
N ILE A 19 4.29 10.92 -4.71
CA ILE A 19 3.87 10.46 -6.04
C ILE A 19 3.33 9.03 -5.97
N GLY A 20 4.04 8.14 -5.27
CA GLY A 20 3.60 6.75 -5.11
C GLY A 20 2.26 6.65 -4.39
N LEU A 21 2.14 7.29 -3.22
CA LEU A 21 0.91 7.28 -2.42
C LEU A 21 -0.24 8.00 -3.12
N GLY A 22 0.02 9.15 -3.73
CA GLY A 22 -0.98 9.96 -4.44
C GLY A 22 -1.46 9.34 -5.75
N GLY A 23 -0.62 8.56 -6.42
CA GLY A 23 -0.98 7.85 -7.65
C GLY A 23 -1.71 6.53 -7.39
N LEU A 24 -1.25 5.73 -6.42
CA LEU A 24 -1.84 4.42 -6.12
C LEU A 24 -3.31 4.51 -5.69
N PHE A 25 -3.67 5.56 -4.94
CA PHE A 25 -5.02 5.75 -4.44
C PHE A 25 -6.10 5.90 -5.55
N PRO A 26 -6.02 6.86 -6.49
CA PRO A 26 -6.99 6.94 -7.57
C PRO A 26 -6.93 5.73 -8.51
N LEU A 27 -5.74 5.15 -8.73
CA LEU A 27 -5.60 3.91 -9.52
C LEU A 27 -6.37 2.75 -8.89
N SER A 28 -6.31 2.56 -7.57
CA SER A 28 -7.08 1.50 -6.90
C SER A 28 -8.59 1.73 -6.95
N LEU A 29 -9.03 3.00 -6.88
CA LEU A 29 -10.43 3.35 -7.09
C LEU A 29 -10.88 3.03 -8.52
N ILE A 30 -10.13 3.45 -9.53
CA ILE A 30 -10.46 3.20 -10.94
C ILE A 30 -10.53 1.69 -11.21
N VAL A 31 -9.54 0.91 -10.77
CA VAL A 31 -9.51 -0.55 -10.99
C VAL A 31 -10.68 -1.27 -10.31
N SER A 32 -11.10 -0.81 -9.12
CA SER A 32 -12.24 -1.39 -8.41
C SER A 32 -13.57 -0.99 -9.06
N MET A 33 -13.68 0.25 -9.55
CA MET A 33 -14.87 0.73 -10.27
C MET A 33 -15.04 0.08 -11.65
N ASP A 34 -13.95 -0.24 -12.33
CA ASP A 34 -13.96 -0.86 -13.67
C ASP A 34 -14.39 -2.34 -13.65
N HIS A 35 -14.46 -2.97 -12.46
CA HIS A 35 -14.81 -4.39 -12.32
C HIS A 35 -16.29 -4.72 -12.57
N HIS A 36 -17.20 -3.75 -12.47
CA HIS A 36 -18.64 -4.00 -12.64
C HIS A 36 -19.34 -2.83 -13.34
N PRO A 37 -20.24 -3.09 -14.32
CA PRO A 37 -21.00 -2.02 -14.98
C PRO A 37 -22.02 -1.33 -14.06
N ASP A 38 -22.35 -1.94 -12.91
CA ASP A 38 -23.20 -1.35 -11.88
C ASP A 38 -22.36 -0.51 -10.90
N ALA A 39 -22.47 0.81 -11.04
CA ALA A 39 -21.72 1.77 -10.23
C ALA A 39 -21.96 1.63 -8.73
N GLN A 40 -23.16 1.20 -8.30
CA GLN A 40 -23.47 1.06 -6.87
C GLN A 40 -22.72 -0.12 -6.27
N ARG A 41 -22.73 -1.28 -6.94
CA ARG A 41 -22.01 -2.48 -6.50
C ARG A 41 -20.49 -2.28 -6.51
N ALA A 42 -19.97 -1.60 -7.52
CA ALA A 42 -18.55 -1.28 -7.60
C ALA A 42 -18.14 -0.32 -6.46
N GLY A 43 -19.01 0.61 -6.10
CA GLY A 43 -18.87 1.49 -4.94
C GLY A 43 -18.82 0.72 -3.61
N ASP A 44 -19.72 -0.25 -3.40
CA ASP A 44 -19.76 -1.05 -2.16
C ASP A 44 -18.48 -1.87 -1.96
N ILE A 45 -17.99 -2.55 -3.01
CA ILE A 45 -16.73 -3.32 -2.97
C ILE A 45 -15.55 -2.39 -2.67
N THR A 46 -15.53 -1.23 -3.32
CA THR A 46 -14.50 -0.20 -3.09
C THR A 46 -14.55 0.30 -1.64
N ALA A 47 -15.72 0.56 -1.09
CA ALA A 47 -15.87 1.02 0.30
C ALA A 47 -15.35 -0.01 1.32
N ILE A 48 -15.62 -1.30 1.09
CA ILE A 48 -15.08 -2.39 1.94
C ILE A 48 -13.55 -2.44 1.86
N ALA A 49 -12.99 -2.39 0.65
CA ALA A 49 -11.55 -2.41 0.44
C ALA A 49 -10.86 -1.21 1.12
N GLN A 50 -11.43 -0.01 0.98
CA GLN A 50 -10.92 1.20 1.61
C GLN A 50 -11.08 1.17 3.13
N GLY A 51 -12.21 0.69 3.65
CA GLY A 51 -12.42 0.53 5.09
C GLY A 51 -11.36 -0.38 5.72
N ALA A 52 -11.05 -1.51 5.07
CA ALA A 52 -9.98 -2.40 5.51
C ALA A 52 -8.59 -1.72 5.42
N GLY A 53 -8.30 -1.08 4.29
CA GLY A 53 -7.03 -0.37 4.06
C GLY A 53 -6.77 0.74 5.08
N TYR A 54 -7.77 1.59 5.36
CA TYR A 54 -7.66 2.65 6.36
C TYR A 54 -7.56 2.11 7.78
N SER A 55 -8.26 1.02 8.09
CA SER A 55 -8.14 0.36 9.41
C SER A 55 -6.71 -0.14 9.64
N LEU A 56 -6.11 -0.81 8.64
CA LEU A 56 -4.71 -1.22 8.69
C LEU A 56 -3.76 -0.02 8.78
N GLY A 57 -4.02 1.03 8.00
CA GLY A 57 -3.26 2.28 8.03
C GLY A 57 -3.27 2.95 9.40
N ALA A 58 -4.40 2.94 10.10
CA ALA A 58 -4.53 3.48 11.45
C ALA A 58 -3.84 2.62 12.53
N LEU A 59 -3.81 1.30 12.35
CA LEU A 59 -3.10 0.39 13.26
C LEU A 59 -1.57 0.46 13.09
N THR A 60 -1.10 0.83 11.90
CA THR A 60 0.32 0.83 11.56
C THR A 60 1.17 1.73 12.49
N PRO A 61 0.79 3.00 12.79
CA PRO A 61 1.50 3.82 13.77
C PRO A 61 1.51 3.24 15.19
N LEU A 62 0.44 2.56 15.63
CA LEU A 62 0.38 1.92 16.94
C LEU A 62 1.42 0.80 17.04
N ILE A 63 1.49 -0.06 16.02
CA ILE A 63 2.49 -1.12 15.93
C ILE A 63 3.91 -0.53 15.89
N ALA A 64 4.12 0.51 15.07
CA ALA A 64 5.40 1.20 14.99
C ALA A 64 5.83 1.83 16.33
N GLY A 65 4.86 2.37 17.10
CA GLY A 65 5.08 2.89 18.45
C GLY A 65 5.53 1.79 19.41
N VAL A 66 4.82 0.66 19.45
CA VAL A 66 5.20 -0.50 20.28
C VAL A 66 6.59 -1.03 19.92
N ILE A 67 6.92 -1.09 18.63
CA ILE A 67 8.26 -1.47 18.15
C ILE A 67 9.30 -0.46 18.66
N ARG A 68 9.02 0.83 18.55
CA ARG A 68 9.94 1.86 19.06
C ARG A 68 10.16 1.72 20.57
N ASP A 69 9.11 1.48 21.34
CA ASP A 69 9.21 1.39 22.79
C ASP A 69 10.07 0.20 23.23
N GLN A 70 10.06 -0.90 22.46
CA GLN A 70 10.88 -2.09 22.74
C GLN A 70 12.32 -1.97 22.22
N PHE A 71 12.53 -1.38 21.04
CA PHE A 71 13.83 -1.39 20.36
C PHE A 71 14.56 -0.04 20.39
N GLY A 72 13.97 0.99 21.02
CA GLY A 72 14.57 2.32 21.17
C GLY A 72 14.56 3.19 19.90
N GLY A 73 13.99 2.70 18.79
CA GLY A 73 14.01 3.40 17.51
C GLY A 73 13.02 2.84 16.49
N PHE A 74 12.88 3.53 15.35
CA PHE A 74 11.92 3.15 14.30
C PHE A 74 12.53 2.26 13.21
N GLU A 75 13.81 1.88 13.30
CA GLU A 75 14.52 1.12 12.26
C GLU A 75 13.77 -0.17 11.88
N TRP A 76 13.31 -0.92 12.89
CA TRP A 76 12.54 -2.15 12.70
C TRP A 76 11.13 -1.90 12.15
N ALA A 77 10.51 -0.78 12.49
CA ALA A 77 9.22 -0.39 11.94
C ALA A 77 9.35 -0.04 10.45
N TRP A 78 10.38 0.73 10.08
CA TRP A 78 10.70 1.04 8.68
C TRP A 78 11.06 -0.20 7.87
N ALA A 79 11.86 -1.12 8.43
CA ALA A 79 12.18 -2.39 7.79
C ALA A 79 10.94 -3.25 7.53
N GLY A 80 10.02 -3.33 8.51
CA GLY A 80 8.75 -4.04 8.36
C GLY A 80 7.84 -3.42 7.29
N LEU A 81 7.75 -2.09 7.26
CA LEU A 81 7.01 -1.37 6.22
C LEU A 81 7.60 -1.62 4.84
N ALA A 82 8.92 -1.49 4.68
CA ALA A 82 9.60 -1.76 3.42
C ALA A 82 9.41 -3.21 2.95
N GLY A 83 9.49 -4.18 3.87
CA GLY A 83 9.23 -5.59 3.59
C GLY A 83 7.79 -5.84 3.13
N THR A 84 6.82 -5.20 3.77
CA THR A 84 5.40 -5.31 3.41
C THR A 84 5.14 -4.69 2.03
N THR A 85 5.69 -3.50 1.76
CA THR A 85 5.59 -2.86 0.44
C THR A 85 6.22 -3.72 -0.65
N LEU A 86 7.39 -4.30 -0.40
CA LEU A 86 8.06 -5.21 -1.34
C LEU A 86 7.20 -6.45 -1.60
N LEU A 87 6.62 -7.05 -0.57
CA LEU A 87 5.71 -8.19 -0.71
C LEU A 87 4.50 -7.84 -1.58
N MET A 88 3.85 -6.69 -1.32
CA MET A 88 2.72 -6.22 -2.14
C MET A 88 3.14 -5.97 -3.59
N ALA A 89 4.31 -5.38 -3.82
CA ALA A 89 4.85 -5.17 -5.17
C ALA A 89 5.11 -6.51 -5.88
N LEU A 90 5.68 -7.51 -5.20
CA LEU A 90 5.89 -8.84 -5.77
C LEU A 90 4.57 -9.53 -6.13
N ILE A 91 3.55 -9.42 -5.28
CA ILE A 91 2.21 -9.96 -5.56
C ILE A 91 1.62 -9.25 -6.79
N ALA A 92 1.70 -7.92 -6.84
CA ALA A 92 1.20 -7.13 -7.97
C ALA A 92 1.91 -7.48 -9.29
N LEU A 93 3.24 -7.68 -9.26
CA LEU A 93 4.01 -8.10 -10.44
C LEU A 93 3.69 -9.53 -10.90
N ARG A 94 3.23 -10.39 -10.00
CA ARG A 94 2.77 -11.75 -10.31
C ARG A 94 1.32 -11.81 -10.77
N PHE A 95 0.59 -10.71 -10.64
CA PHE A 95 -0.80 -10.63 -11.07
C PHE A 95 -0.86 -10.66 -12.60
N ASP A 96 -1.30 -11.78 -13.17
CA ASP A 96 -1.50 -11.95 -14.61
C ASP A 96 -2.99 -11.81 -14.96
N PRO A 97 -3.43 -10.62 -15.42
CA PRO A 97 -4.83 -10.40 -15.79
C PRO A 97 -5.28 -11.26 -16.98
N ARG A 98 -4.35 -11.80 -17.79
CA ARG A 98 -4.70 -12.62 -18.97
C ARG A 98 -5.16 -14.03 -18.59
N ARG A 99 -4.83 -14.50 -17.38
CA ARG A 99 -5.26 -15.81 -16.87
C ARG A 99 -6.68 -15.78 -16.31
N PHE A 100 -7.15 -14.63 -15.83
CA PHE A 100 -8.48 -14.48 -15.22
C PHE A 100 -9.62 -14.58 -16.24
N SER A 101 -9.41 -14.06 -17.46
CA SER A 101 -10.41 -14.12 -18.55
C SER A 101 -10.67 -15.52 -19.10
N THR A 102 -9.81 -16.49 -18.79
CA THR A 102 -9.99 -17.89 -19.22
C THR A 102 -10.86 -18.69 -18.25
N VAL A 103 -11.00 -18.24 -16.98
CA VAL A 103 -11.73 -18.97 -15.94
C VAL A 103 -13.20 -18.55 -15.82
N ILE A 104 -13.57 -17.33 -16.26
CA ILE A 104 -14.95 -16.80 -16.18
C ILE A 104 -15.79 -17.18 -17.42
N ARG A 105 -15.27 -18.03 -18.31
CA ARG A 105 -15.92 -18.36 -19.58
C ARG A 105 -16.68 -19.70 -19.61
N ASP A 106 -16.86 -20.33 -18.45
CA ASP A 106 -17.67 -21.55 -18.29
C ASP A 106 -18.99 -21.29 -17.56
#